data_AF-A0A8J8EL01-F1
#
_entry.id   AF-A0A8J8EL01-F1
#
_cell.length_a   1.000
_cell.length_b   1.000
_cell.length_c   1.000
_cell.angle_alpha   90.00
_cell.angle_beta   90.00
_cell.angle_gamma   90.00
#
_symmetry.space_group_name_H-M   'P 1'
#
loop_
_entity.id
_entity.type
_entity.pdbx_description
1 polymer ?
#
loop_
_entity_poly.entity_id
_entity_poly.type
_entity_poly.pdbx_seq_one_letter_code
_entity_poly.pdbx_strand_id
1 'polypeptide(L)'
;MFGYWDALYFIYVFAIGLLISYVLYKWAERSSTGTRRTGDGTKIFLSGEDQDEVIPQFEHFQGYVTGRHVMWGLIRGIHRMFLIFRREHTGLLGDYISYLLVTTAIIVGALIVWG
;
A
#
# COMPACT_ATOMS: atom_id res chain seq x y z
N MET A 1 -18.02 -5.49 18.18
CA MET A 1 -17.69 -6.89 17.85
C MET A 1 -18.85 -7.43 17.04
N PHE A 2 -18.59 -8.07 15.90
CA PHE A 2 -19.62 -8.66 15.05
C PHE A 2 -20.29 -9.84 15.77
N GLY A 3 -21.59 -10.04 15.55
CA GLY A 3 -22.36 -11.12 16.19
C GLY A 3 -21.97 -12.50 15.67
N TYR A 4 -22.22 -13.56 16.45
CA TYR A 4 -21.85 -14.94 16.10
C TYR A 4 -22.38 -15.39 14.72
N TRP A 5 -23.55 -14.91 14.32
CA TRP A 5 -24.20 -15.23 13.03
C TRP A 5 -23.86 -14.27 11.89
N ASP A 6 -23.09 -13.21 12.15
CA ASP A 6 -22.84 -12.13 11.19
C ASP A 6 -22.06 -12.60 9.96
N ALA A 7 -21.12 -13.53 10.14
CA ALA A 7 -20.41 -14.16 9.04
C ALA A 7 -21.36 -14.90 8.08
N LEU A 8 -22.45 -15.49 8.58
CA LEU A 8 -23.43 -16.18 7.75
C LEU A 8 -24.31 -15.19 6.97
N TYR A 9 -24.69 -14.06 7.58
CA TYR A 9 -25.41 -13.00 6.87
C TYR A 9 -24.55 -12.40 5.74
N PHE A 10 -23.25 -12.21 5.97
CA PHE A 10 -22.33 -11.72 4.94
C PHE A 10 -22.29 -12.67 3.73
N ILE A 11 -22.12 -13.98 3.98
CA ILE A 11 -22.11 -14.99 2.91
C ILE A 11 -23.42 -14.99 2.13
N TYR A 12 -24.55 -14.88 2.83
CA TYR A 12 -25.88 -14.86 2.21
C TYR A 12 -26.06 -13.65 1.27
N VAL A 13 -25.74 -12.45 1.75
CA VAL A 13 -25.84 -11.21 0.94
C VAL A 13 -24.87 -11.24 -0.24
N PHE A 14 -23.64 -11.73 -0.02
CA PHE A 14 -22.65 -11.88 -1.09
C PHE A 14 -23.10 -12.85 -2.18
N ALA A 15 -23.67 -14.00 -1.79
CA ALA A 15 -24.20 -15.00 -2.72
C ALA A 15 -25.37 -14.45 -3.56
N ILE A 16 -26.30 -13.71 -2.93
CA ILE A 16 -27.39 -13.04 -3.63
C ILE A 16 -26.86 -12.00 -4.61
N GLY A 17 -25.89 -11.18 -4.19
CA GLY A 17 -25.25 -10.19 -5.06
C GLY A 17 -24.61 -10.82 -6.30
N LEU A 18 -23.90 -11.94 -6.13
CA LEU A 18 -23.34 -12.71 -7.24
C LEU A 18 -24.42 -13.27 -8.16
N LEU A 19 -25.50 -13.82 -7.59
CA LEU A 19 -26.61 -14.37 -8.36
C LEU A 19 -27.27 -13.30 -9.23
N ILE A 20 -27.61 -12.14 -8.65
CA ILE A 20 -28.20 -11.01 -9.37
C ILE A 20 -27.26 -10.52 -10.46
N SER A 21 -25.97 -10.34 -10.15
CA SER A 21 -24.97 -9.91 -11.13
C SER A 21 -24.84 -10.90 -12.29
N TYR A 22 -24.88 -12.20 -12.01
CA TYR A 22 -24.82 -13.24 -13.04
C TYR A 22 -26.06 -13.23 -13.93
N VAL A 23 -27.26 -13.09 -13.35
CA VAL A 23 -28.51 -13.00 -14.12
C VAL A 23 -28.52 -11.76 -15.00
N LEU A 24 -28.09 -10.61 -14.47
CA LEU A 24 -27.95 -9.37 -15.26
C LEU A 24 -26.95 -9.53 -16.39
N TYR A 25 -25.77 -10.14 -16.14
CA TYR A 25 -24.79 -10.44 -17.17
C TYR A 25 -25.39 -11.32 -18.27
N LYS A 26 -26.12 -12.38 -17.91
CA LYS A 26 -26.75 -13.29 -18.88
C LYS A 26 -27.86 -12.64 -19.68
N TRP A 27 -28.64 -11.75 -19.06
CA TRP A 27 -29.64 -10.96 -19.77
C TRP A 27 -28.98 -9.98 -20.74
N ALA A 28 -27.96 -9.24 -20.28
CA ALA A 28 -27.20 -8.31 -21.10
C ALA A 28 -26.48 -8.99 -22.28
N GLU A 29 -25.92 -10.18 -22.06
CA GLU A 29 -25.27 -11.00 -23.09
C GLU A 29 -26.26 -11.42 -24.20
N ARG A 30 -27.53 -11.71 -23.84
CA ARG A 30 -28.58 -12.03 -24.81
C ARG A 30 -29.08 -10.82 -25.59
N SER A 31 -29.10 -9.64 -24.98
CA SER A 31 -29.56 -8.39 -25.63
C SER A 31 -28.45 -7.65 -26.37
N SER A 32 -27.19 -8.06 -26.19
CA SER A 32 -26.00 -7.41 -26.76
C SER A 32 -25.56 -8.08 -28.06
N THR A 33 -24.91 -7.30 -28.92
CA THR A 33 -24.28 -7.76 -30.18
C THR A 33 -22.99 -8.57 -29.98
N GLY A 34 -22.67 -8.94 -28.74
CA GLY A 34 -21.49 -9.70 -28.37
C GLY A 34 -20.25 -8.83 -28.12
N THR A 35 -19.21 -9.41 -27.52
CA THR A 35 -17.93 -8.72 -27.27
C THR A 35 -16.91 -9.07 -28.35
N ARG A 36 -16.36 -8.06 -29.01
CA ARG A 36 -15.25 -8.23 -29.98
C ARG A 36 -13.96 -8.56 -29.21
N ARG A 37 -13.34 -9.70 -29.52
CA ARG A 37 -12.12 -10.19 -28.83
C ARG A 37 -10.81 -9.78 -29.53
N THR A 38 -10.89 -9.03 -30.62
CA THR A 38 -9.74 -8.71 -31.49
C THR A 38 -9.83 -7.29 -32.06
N GLY A 39 -8.71 -6.57 -32.09
CA GLY A 39 -8.57 -5.23 -32.69
C GLY A 39 -8.12 -4.16 -31.69
N ASP A 40 -7.90 -2.94 -32.16
CA ASP A 40 -7.28 -1.86 -31.38
C ASP A 40 -8.04 -1.51 -30.09
N GLY A 41 -9.35 -1.77 -30.04
CA GLY A 41 -10.20 -1.60 -28.85
C GLY A 41 -9.83 -2.47 -27.64
N THR A 42 -8.97 -3.48 -27.80
CA THR A 42 -8.45 -4.31 -26.69
C THR A 42 -7.18 -3.74 -26.05
N LYS A 43 -6.59 -2.70 -26.63
CA LYS A 43 -5.35 -2.07 -26.16
C LYS A 43 -5.65 -1.12 -25.00
N ILE A 44 -4.70 -0.95 -24.09
CA ILE A 44 -4.84 -0.05 -22.95
C ILE A 44 -4.58 1.40 -23.44
N PHE A 45 -5.65 2.16 -23.71
CA PHE A 45 -5.57 3.57 -24.16
C PHE A 45 -5.22 4.57 -23.05
N LEU A 46 -4.32 4.22 -22.13
CA LEU A 46 -3.88 5.14 -21.07
C LEU A 46 -2.90 6.21 -21.59
N SER A 47 -2.22 5.92 -22.69
CA SER A 47 -1.28 6.79 -23.38
C SER A 47 -1.53 6.58 -24.87
N GLY A 48 -1.56 7.63 -25.70
CA GLY A 48 -1.72 7.52 -27.15
C GLY A 48 -0.57 6.81 -27.89
N GLU A 49 0.18 5.98 -27.18
CA GLU A 49 1.29 5.13 -27.64
C GLU A 49 0.70 3.77 -28.05
N ASP A 50 0.98 3.31 -29.27
CA ASP A 50 0.61 1.96 -29.68
C ASP A 50 1.48 0.94 -28.92
N GLN A 51 0.85 0.02 -28.18
CA GLN A 51 1.55 -1.00 -27.39
C GLN A 51 2.44 -1.91 -28.23
N ASP A 52 2.16 -2.00 -29.53
CA ASP A 52 2.88 -2.86 -30.48
C ASP A 52 4.04 -2.12 -31.19
N GLU A 53 4.10 -0.78 -31.10
CA GLU A 53 5.10 0.04 -31.79
C GLU A 53 6.26 0.38 -30.85
N VAL A 54 7.31 -0.44 -30.89
CA VAL A 54 8.50 -0.22 -30.06
C VAL A 54 9.29 0.97 -30.58
N ILE A 55 9.01 2.18 -30.06
CA ILE A 55 9.85 3.36 -30.30
C ILE A 55 11.17 3.17 -29.55
N PRO A 56 12.30 3.00 -30.26
CA PRO A 56 13.59 2.89 -29.61
C PRO A 56 13.91 4.26 -28.99
N GLN A 57 14.09 4.28 -27.66
CA GLN A 57 14.37 5.42 -26.74
C GLN A 57 13.26 5.72 -25.72
N PHE A 58 12.06 5.14 -25.83
CA PHE A 58 11.00 5.27 -24.82
C PHE A 58 10.83 3.99 -24.00
N GLU A 59 10.80 4.13 -22.66
CA GLU A 59 10.45 3.01 -21.77
C GLU A 59 9.02 2.57 -22.05
N HIS A 60 8.86 1.36 -22.59
CA HIS A 60 7.57 0.71 -22.77
C HIS A 60 6.96 0.39 -21.41
N PHE A 61 6.19 1.32 -20.86
CA PHE A 61 5.42 1.05 -19.66
C PHE A 61 4.27 0.11 -20.03
N GLN A 62 4.43 -1.18 -19.75
CA GLN A 62 3.35 -2.17 -19.75
C GLN A 62 2.29 -1.81 -18.69
N GLY A 63 1.52 -0.73 -18.86
CA GLY A 63 0.40 -0.37 -17.98
C GLY A 63 0.69 -0.30 -16.47
N TYR A 64 1.96 -0.32 -16.06
CA TYR A 64 2.33 -0.39 -14.65
C TYR A 64 2.41 1.03 -14.09
N VAL A 65 1.29 1.51 -13.54
CA VAL A 65 1.31 2.61 -12.57
C VAL A 65 1.93 2.06 -11.29
N THR A 66 3.26 1.90 -11.27
CA THR A 66 3.95 1.41 -10.08
C THR A 66 3.90 2.51 -9.03
N GLY A 67 3.14 2.27 -7.95
CA GLY A 67 3.08 3.14 -6.76
C GLY A 67 4.41 3.28 -5.99
N ARG A 68 5.53 2.95 -6.62
CA ARG A 68 6.90 2.98 -6.11
C ARG A 68 7.32 4.37 -5.62
N HIS A 69 6.62 5.42 -6.03
CA HIS A 69 6.86 6.79 -5.62
C HIS A 69 5.85 7.37 -4.62
N VAL A 70 4.78 6.65 -4.27
CA VAL A 70 3.74 7.16 -3.35
C VAL A 70 4.31 7.49 -1.97
N MET A 71 5.28 6.70 -1.50
CA MET A 71 5.93 6.89 -0.20
C MET A 71 7.26 7.62 -0.27
N TRP A 72 7.63 8.17 -1.42
CA TRP A 72 8.95 8.76 -1.61
C TRP A 72 9.20 10.01 -0.77
N GLY A 73 8.16 10.84 -0.59
CA GLY A 73 8.20 11.99 0.33
C GLY A 73 8.37 11.57 1.79
N LEU A 74 7.68 10.51 2.21
CA LEU A 74 7.79 9.93 3.55
C LEU A 74 9.18 9.33 3.79
N ILE A 75 9.67 8.53 2.84
CA ILE A 75 10.99 7.91 2.91
C ILE A 75 12.08 8.98 2.99
N ARG A 76 12.01 10.02 2.15
CA ARG A 76 12.98 11.14 2.20
C ARG A 76 12.89 11.92 3.51
N GLY A 77 11.69 12.18 4.01
CA GLY A 77 11.47 12.89 5.27
C GLY A 77 12.05 12.13 6.46
N ILE A 78 11.86 10.81 6.50
CA ILE A 78 12.28 9.95 7.61
C ILE A 78 13.75 9.48 7.46
N HIS A 79 14.32 9.51 6.26
CA HIS A 79 15.70 9.06 6.00
C HIS A 79 16.73 9.79 6.87
N ARG A 80 16.63 11.12 7.01
CA ARG A 80 17.55 11.90 7.84
C ARG A 80 17.47 11.50 9.32
N MET A 81 16.27 11.21 9.82
CA MET A 81 16.05 10.76 11.20
C MET A 81 16.71 9.39 11.46
N PHE A 82 16.54 8.42 10.56
CA PHE A 82 17.19 7.12 10.69
C PHE A 82 18.71 7.20 10.62
N LEU A 83 19.28 8.08 9.79
CA LEU A 83 20.72 8.28 9.73
C LEU A 83 21.29 8.80 11.06
N ILE A 84 20.55 9.67 11.76
CA ILE A 84 20.94 10.18 13.08
C ILE A 84 20.86 9.04 14.10
N PHE A 85 19.73 8.34 14.20
CA PHE A 85 19.59 7.24 15.16
C PHE A 85 20.60 6.12 14.96
N ARG A 86 20.96 5.81 13.70
CA ARG A 86 21.98 4.82 13.41
C ARG A 86 23.37 5.25 13.90
N ARG A 87 23.68 6.55 13.88
CA ARG A 87 24.97 7.08 14.35
C ARG A 87 25.13 7.02 15.86
N GLU A 88 24.03 7.08 16.62
CA GLU A 88 24.04 7.00 18.08
C GLU A 88 24.44 5.61 18.61
N HIS A 89 24.40 4.58 17.77
CA HIS A 89 24.74 3.20 18.16
C HIS A 89 26.22 2.93 17.84
N THR A 90 27.11 3.62 18.55
CA THR A 90 28.57 3.55 18.40
C THR A 90 29.15 2.20 18.83
N GLY A 91 28.46 1.48 19.72
CA GLY A 91 28.93 0.22 20.32
C GLY A 91 29.97 0.40 21.42
N LEU A 92 30.26 1.63 21.85
CA LEU A 92 31.22 1.92 22.91
C LEU A 92 30.59 1.75 24.29
N LEU A 93 31.25 1.02 25.18
CA LEU A 93 30.73 0.76 26.54
C LEU A 93 30.46 2.04 27.34
N GLY A 94 31.29 3.08 27.15
CA GLY A 94 31.14 4.37 27.83
C GLY A 94 29.82 5.08 27.52
N ASP A 95 29.31 4.94 26.29
CA ASP A 95 28.04 5.57 25.89
C ASP A 95 26.85 4.91 26.60
N TYR A 96 26.89 3.58 26.79
CA TYR A 96 25.84 2.88 27.53
C TYR A 96 25.85 3.20 29.02
N ILE A 97 27.05 3.31 29.63
CA ILE A 97 27.19 3.68 31.05
C ILE A 97 26.69 5.12 31.25
N SER A 98 27.02 6.04 30.34
CA SER A 98 26.55 7.42 30.44
C SER A 98 25.03 7.52 30.30
N TYR A 99 24.42 6.80 29.34
CA TYR A 99 22.97 6.72 29.21
C TYR A 99 22.29 6.18 30.46
N LEU A 100 22.85 5.14 31.09
CA LEU A 100 22.32 4.60 32.35
C LEU A 100 22.36 5.64 33.48
N LEU A 101 23.50 6.30 33.67
CA LEU A 101 23.68 7.28 34.74
C LEU A 101 22.79 8.51 34.55
N VAL A 102 22.72 9.05 33.33
CA VAL A 102 21.86 10.19 33.00
C VAL A 102 20.38 9.84 33.20
N THR A 103 19.94 8.69 32.70
CA THR A 103 18.54 8.26 32.85
C THR A 103 18.18 8.06 34.31
N THR A 104 19.08 7.45 35.10
CA THR A 104 18.88 7.26 36.55
C THR A 104 18.78 8.60 37.27
N ALA A 105 19.67 9.55 36.96
CA ALA A 105 19.65 10.88 37.56
C ALA A 105 18.35 11.64 37.22
N ILE A 106 17.85 11.54 35.99
CA ILE A 106 16.58 12.14 35.57
C ILE A 106 15.41 11.53 36.35
N ILE A 107 15.35 10.20 36.46
CA ILE A 107 14.28 9.50 37.17
C ILE A 107 14.29 9.86 38.66
N VAL A 108 15.45 9.78 39.32
CA VAL A 108 15.61 10.14 40.73
C VAL A 108 15.25 11.60 40.96
N GLY A 109 15.71 12.51 40.10
CA GLY A 109 15.36 13.93 40.16
C GLY A 109 13.85 14.17 40.02
N ALA A 110 13.21 13.51 39.07
CA ALA A 110 11.76 13.60 38.90
C ALA A 110 10.99 13.07 40.11
N LEU A 111 11.43 11.94 40.69
CA LEU A 111 10.84 11.35 41.89
C LEU A 111 11.01 12.24 43.13
N ILE A 112 12.13 12.96 43.27
CA ILE A 112 12.34 13.87 44.39
C ILE A 112 11.48 15.13 44.28
N VAL A 113 11.19 15.60 43.06
CA VAL A 113 10.37 16.80 42.84
C VAL A 113 8.87 16.50 42.94
N TRP A 114 8.43 15.29 42.58
CA TRP A 114 7.01 14.92 42.48
C TRP A 114 6.54 13.87 43.52
N GLY A 115 7.45 13.19 44.21
CA GLY A 115 7.17 12.26 45.31
C GLY A 115 7.35 12.92 46.67
#